data_AF-A0A8S3BHS2-F1
#
_entry.id   AF-A0A8S3BHS2-F1
#
_cell.length_a   1.000
_cell.length_b   1.000
_cell.length_c   1.000
_cell.angle_alpha   90.00
_cell.angle_beta   90.00
_cell.angle_gamma   90.00
#
_symmetry.space_group_name_H-M   'P 1'
#
loop_
_entity.id
_entity.type
_entity.pdbx_description
1 polymer ?
#
loop_
_entity_poly.entity_id
_entity_poly.type
_entity_poly.pdbx_seq_one_letter_code
_entity_poly.pdbx_strand_id
1 'polypeptide(L)' 'LIKNGARFDLKDNQGQTCLHYTCQASVSDSVFDFIVEHTPDSCLNIPNQAGGTPLDLIYLAAYEQANTSHMRRLHVLLSR' A
#
# COMPACT_ATOMS: atom_id res chain seq x y z
N LEU A 1 12.31 -12.05 -3.44
CA LEU A 1 11.78 -11.96 -2.07
C LEU A 1 10.35 -12.49 -1.99
N ILE A 2 9.39 -11.88 -2.69
CA ILE A 2 7.98 -12.31 -2.68
C ILE A 2 7.81 -13.81 -2.98
N LYS A 3 8.39 -14.31 -4.08
CA LYS A 3 8.37 -15.75 -4.42
C LYS A 3 9.03 -16.68 -3.40
N ASN A 4 9.84 -16.15 -2.48
CA ASN A 4 10.50 -16.89 -1.41
C ASN A 4 9.81 -16.70 -0.05
N GLY A 5 8.54 -16.29 -0.02
CA GLY A 5 7.76 -16.14 1.22
C GLY A 5 8.04 -14.84 1.97
N ALA A 6 8.26 -13.73 1.25
CA ALA A 6 8.32 -12.43 1.91
C ALA A 6 7.00 -12.12 2.63
N ARG A 7 7.11 -11.57 3.83
CA ARG A 7 5.98 -11.18 4.66
C ARG A 7 5.56 -9.74 4.36
N PHE A 8 4.27 -9.53 4.11
CA PHE A 8 3.67 -8.21 3.82
C PHE A 8 3.16 -7.50 5.08
N ASP A 9 3.03 -8.24 6.19
CA ASP A 9 2.49 -7.76 7.47
C ASP A 9 3.56 -7.19 8.42
N LEU A 10 4.84 -7.28 8.05
CA LEU A 10 5.93 -6.73 8.84
C LEU A 10 5.83 -5.21 8.88
N LYS A 11 5.95 -4.67 10.09
CA LYS A 11 5.97 -3.23 10.35
C LYS A 11 7.39 -2.78 10.67
N ASP A 12 7.75 -1.63 10.14
CA ASP A 12 8.95 -0.92 10.58
C ASP A 12 8.72 -0.17 11.91
N ASN A 13 9.70 0.64 12.32
CA ASN A 13 9.64 1.42 13.56
C ASN A 13 8.53 2.48 13.58
N GLN A 14 7.97 2.86 12.43
CA GLN A 14 6.85 3.78 12.29
C GLN A 14 5.50 3.04 12.14
N GLY A 15 5.51 1.71 12.26
CA GLY A 15 4.34 0.88 12.02
C GLY A 15 4.02 0.67 10.54
N GLN A 16 4.86 1.14 9.62
CA GLN A 16 4.60 1.03 8.18
C GLN A 16 4.94 -0.37 7.68
N THR A 17 3.96 -0.97 7.00
CA THR A 17 4.16 -2.14 6.13
C THR A 17 4.69 -1.75 4.76
N CYS A 18 5.12 -2.73 3.97
CA CYS A 18 5.55 -2.48 2.59
C CYS A 18 4.47 -1.78 1.74
N LEU A 19 3.18 -2.04 1.99
CA LEU A 19 2.08 -1.40 1.27
C LEU A 19 1.96 0.11 1.54
N HIS A 20 2.36 0.59 2.72
CA HIS A 20 2.41 2.03 2.95
C HIS A 20 3.44 2.70 2.03
N TYR A 21 4.59 2.03 1.85
CA TYR A 21 5.64 2.51 0.97
C TYR A 21 5.28 2.41 -0.51
N THR A 22 4.50 1.39 -0.93
CA THR A 22 4.04 1.30 -2.33
C THR A 22 3.13 2.45 -2.75
N CYS A 23 2.53 3.14 -1.78
CA CYS A 23 1.62 4.26 -2.03
C CYS A 23 2.35 5.58 -2.30
N GLN A 24 3.68 5.62 -2.17
CA GLN A 24 4.47 6.82 -2.43
C GLN A 24 4.56 7.15 -3.92
N ALA A 25 4.62 8.45 -4.26
CA ALA A 25 4.65 8.90 -5.65
C ALA A 25 5.89 8.44 -6.44
N SER A 26 6.98 8.09 -5.75
CA SER A 26 8.20 7.55 -6.36
C SER A 26 8.07 6.10 -6.83
N VAL A 27 6.99 5.41 -6.47
CA VAL A 27 6.75 4.01 -6.86
C VAL A 27 6.01 3.99 -8.19
N SER A 28 6.53 3.24 -9.16
CA SER A 28 5.88 3.09 -10.46
C SER A 28 4.66 2.19 -10.38
N ASP A 29 3.67 2.43 -11.24
CA ASP A 29 2.48 1.59 -11.41
C ASP A 29 2.82 0.09 -11.50
N SER A 30 3.87 -0.28 -12.25
CA SER A 30 4.30 -1.68 -12.40
C SER A 30 4.74 -2.34 -11.08
N VAL A 31 5.41 -1.57 -10.21
CA VAL A 31 5.86 -2.06 -8.90
C VAL A 31 4.68 -2.12 -7.95
N PHE A 32 3.80 -1.11 -7.99
CA PHE A 32 2.55 -1.09 -7.23
C PHE A 32 1.69 -2.32 -7.56
N ASP A 33 1.39 -2.54 -8.84
CA ASP A 33 0.55 -3.65 -9.30
C ASP A 33 1.17 -4.99 -8.88
N PHE A 34 2.47 -5.18 -9.12
CA PHE A 34 3.15 -6.42 -8.77
C PHE A 34 3.09 -6.73 -7.27
N ILE A 35 3.31 -5.74 -6.41
CA ILE A 35 3.28 -5.94 -4.95
C ILE A 35 1.85 -6.23 -4.49
N VAL A 36 0.88 -5.46 -4.99
CA VAL A 36 -0.52 -5.57 -4.60
C VAL A 36 -1.14 -6.89 -5.07
N GLU A 37 -0.86 -7.35 -6.30
CA GLU A 37 -1.33 -8.64 -6.82
C GLU A 37 -0.85 -9.85 -6.01
N HIS A 38 0.31 -9.73 -5.36
CA HIS A 38 0.87 -10.80 -4.52
C HIS A 38 0.61 -10.60 -3.03
N THR A 39 -0.03 -9.49 -2.66
CA THR A 39 -0.36 -9.19 -1.27
C THR A 39 -1.65 -9.92 -0.88
N PRO A 40 -1.66 -10.68 0.23
CA PRO A 40 -2.90 -11.25 0.76
C PRO A 40 -3.86 -10.16 1.24
N ASP A 41 -5.17 -10.34 1.05
CA ASP A 41 -6.19 -9.34 1.41
C ASP A 41 -6.13 -8.91 2.89
N SER A 42 -5.75 -9.83 3.78
CA SER A 42 -5.56 -9.55 5.22
C SER A 42 -4.47 -8.51 5.51
N CYS A 43 -3.58 -8.22 4.56
CA CYS A 43 -2.48 -7.26 4.70
C CYS A 43 -2.80 -5.87 4.13
N LEU A 44 -3.88 -5.71 3.35
CA LEU A 44 -4.17 -4.47 2.61
C LEU A 44 -4.56 -3.29 3.53
N ASN A 45 -5.12 -3.57 4.70
CA ASN A 45 -5.69 -2.58 5.63
C ASN A 45 -4.94 -2.45 6.96
N ILE A 46 -3.69 -2.92 7.05
CA ILE A 46 -2.93 -2.84 8.30
C ILE A 46 -2.61 -1.37 8.60
N PRO A 47 -3.01 -0.81 9.75
CA PRO A 47 -2.70 0.59 10.08
C PRO A 47 -1.27 0.74 10.61
N ASN A 48 -0.65 1.88 10.30
CA ASN A 48 0.62 2.31 10.88
C ASN A 48 0.44 2.82 12.33
N GLN A 49 1.52 3.32 12.96
CA GLN A 49 1.44 3.85 14.34
C GLN A 49 0.58 5.11 14.47
N ALA A 50 0.42 5.89 13.41
CA ALA A 50 -0.49 7.04 13.37
C ALA A 50 -1.95 6.63 13.13
N GLY A 51 -2.23 5.33 13.00
CA GLY A 51 -3.57 4.80 12.68
C GLY A 51 -3.94 4.83 11.20
N GLY A 52 -3.05 5.35 10.33
CA GLY A 52 -3.31 5.43 8.90
C GLY A 52 -3.02 4.10 8.19
N THR A 53 -3.93 3.68 7.34
CA THR A 53 -3.79 2.53 6.44
C THR A 53 -3.01 2.93 5.16
N PRO A 54 -2.62 1.95 4.31
CA PRO A 54 -2.06 2.28 3.00
C PRO A 54 -2.98 3.17 2.15
N LEU A 55 -4.30 2.95 2.21
CA LEU A 55 -5.28 3.78 1.49
C LEU A 55 -5.31 5.23 2.02
N ASP A 56 -5.25 5.42 3.33
CA ASP A 56 -5.21 6.75 3.94
C ASP A 56 -3.98 7.54 3.49
N LEU A 57 -2.83 6.86 3.37
CA LEU A 57 -1.60 7.46 2.87
C LEU A 57 -1.69 7.86 1.40
N ILE A 58 -2.37 7.09 0.55
CA ILE A 58 -2.66 7.52 -0.82
C ILE A 58 -3.51 8.79 -0.81
N TYR A 59 -4.53 8.88 0.05
CA TYR A 59 -5.40 10.04 0.13
C TYR A 59 -4.62 11.31 0.52
N LEU A 60 -3.75 11.20 1.53
CA LEU A 60 -2.86 12.28 1.95
C LEU A 60 -1.89 12.70 0.84
N ALA A 61 -1.26 11.73 0.16
CA ALA A 61 -0.33 12.00 -0.94
C ALA A 61 -1.03 12.58 -2.18
N ALA A 62 -2.26 12.16 -2.48
CA ALA A 62 -3.03 12.65 -3.62
C ALA A 62 -3.50 14.10 -3.42
N TYR A 63 -3.76 14.52 -2.18
CA TYR A 63 -4.01 15.93 -1.84
C TYR A 63 -2.80 16.81 -2.19
N GLU A 64 -1.59 16.25 -2.11
CA GLU A 64 -0.35 16.96 -2.42
C GLU A 64 0.12 16.80 -3.89
N GLN A 65 -0.19 15.67 -4.56
CA GLN A 65 0.49 15.29 -5.83
C GLN A 65 -0.40 14.59 -6.90
N ALA A 66 -1.73 14.51 -6.74
CA ALA A 66 -2.68 14.02 -7.76
C ALA A 66 -2.52 12.56 -8.28
N ASN A 67 -2.01 11.62 -7.48
CA ASN A 67 -1.94 10.20 -7.85
C ASN A 67 -3.28 9.46 -7.69
N THR A 68 -4.20 9.70 -8.61
CA THR A 68 -5.56 9.12 -8.60
C THR A 68 -5.62 7.65 -9.05
N SER A 69 -4.58 7.14 -9.74
CA SER A 69 -4.52 5.78 -10.27
C SER A 69 -4.38 4.72 -9.17
N HIS A 70 -3.35 4.86 -8.30
CA HIS A 70 -3.13 3.96 -7.16
C HIS A 70 -4.34 3.93 -6.21
N MET A 71 -4.96 5.09 -5.98
CA MET A 71 -6.17 5.21 -5.15
C MET A 71 -7.30 4.33 -5.67
N ARG A 72 -7.63 4.45 -6.97
CA ARG A 72 -8.72 3.67 -7.57
C ARG A 72 -8.44 2.17 -7.51
N ARG A 73 -7.20 1.75 -7.79
CA ARG A 73 -6.83 0.33 -7.80
C ARG A 73 -6.90 -0.29 -6.40
N LEU A 74 -6.31 0.35 -5.39
CA LEU A 74 -6.37 -0.16 -4.02
C LEU A 74 -7.80 -0.14 -3.47
N HIS A 75 -8.57 0.92 -3.76
CA HIS A 75 -9.97 1.02 -3.34
C HIS A 75 -10.83 -0.12 -3.91
N VAL A 76 -10.66 -0.44 -5.20
CA VAL A 76 -11.35 -1.58 -5.81
C VAL A 76 -11.00 -2.88 -5.09
N LEU A 77 -9.73 -3.11 -4.77
CA LEU A 77 -9.31 -4.33 -4.09
C LEU A 77 -9.89 -4.47 -2.69
N LEU A 78 -10.00 -3.37 -1.96
CA LEU A 78 -10.61 -3.34 -0.62
C LEU A 78 -12.13 -3.53 -0.63
N SER A 79 -12.77 -3.36 -1.79
CA SER A 79 -14.22 -3.51 -1.97
C SER A 79 -14.66 -4.89 -2.48
N ARG A 80 -13.71 -5.81 -2.71
CA ARG A 80 -13.98 -7.20 -3.14
C ARG A 80 -14.33 -8.09 -1.95
#